data_AF-D1FQF3-F1
#
_entry.id   AF-D1FQF3-F1
#
_cell.length_a   1.000
_cell.length_b   1.000
_cell.length_c   1.000
_cell.angle_alpha   90.00
_cell.angle_beta   90.00
_cell.angle_gamma   90.00
#
_symmetry.space_group_name_H-M   'P 1'
#
loop_
_entity.id
_entity.type
_entity.pdbx_description
1 polymer ?
#
loop_
_entity_poly.entity_id
_entity_poly.type
_entity_poly.pdbx_seq_one_letter_code
_entity_poly.pdbx_strand_id
1 'polypeptide(L)'
;RAVAVVVDPIQSVKGKVVIDAFRLINPNMLVLGQEPRQTTSNLGHLQKPSVQALIHGLNRHYYSISINYRKHELEQKMLLNLHKKSWDDGLKLADYQEHCSLNENTVTEMLDLAKNYNKALEDEEKMTPEQLAIKNVGKQDPKRHLEEKVDKLMWNNLVQCLAVTLDTVAFK
;
A
#
# COMPACT_ATOMS: atom_id res chain seq x y z
N ARG A 1 -5.02 35.57 -9.91
CA ARG A 1 -6.01 34.56 -10.38
C ARG A 1 -6.32 33.62 -9.21
N ALA A 2 -7.56 33.53 -8.75
CA ALA A 2 -7.92 32.66 -7.62
C ALA A 2 -8.22 31.22 -8.08
N VAL A 3 -7.87 30.25 -7.23
CA VAL A 3 -8.15 28.81 -7.41
C VAL A 3 -8.60 28.28 -6.04
N ALA A 4 -9.70 27.52 -6.02
CA ALA A 4 -10.13 26.80 -4.84
C ALA A 4 -9.51 25.39 -4.87
N VAL A 5 -8.87 24.97 -3.79
CA VAL A 5 -8.26 23.63 -3.68
C VAL A 5 -9.03 22.85 -2.62
N VAL A 6 -9.44 21.63 -2.96
CA VAL A 6 -10.15 20.71 -2.07
C VAL A 6 -9.30 19.46 -1.90
N VAL A 7 -9.05 19.08 -0.66
CA VAL A 7 -8.29 17.88 -0.29
C VAL A 7 -9.20 16.99 0.54
N ASP A 8 -9.31 15.71 0.17
CA ASP A 8 -10.01 14.71 0.99
C ASP A 8 -8.98 13.79 1.65
N PRO A 9 -8.63 14.03 2.93
CA PRO A 9 -7.65 13.20 3.63
C PRO A 9 -8.18 11.82 3.99
N ILE A 10 -9.50 11.62 4.02
CA ILE A 10 -10.12 10.34 4.41
C ILE A 10 -10.02 9.34 3.27
N GLN A 11 -10.26 9.79 2.04
CA GLN A 11 -10.15 8.95 0.85
C GLN A 11 -8.72 8.87 0.29
N SER A 12 -7.80 9.70 0.80
CA SER A 12 -6.40 9.66 0.42
C SER A 12 -5.68 8.50 1.09
N VAL A 13 -5.03 7.66 0.29
CA VAL A 13 -4.24 6.50 0.76
C VAL A 13 -2.85 6.52 0.13
N LYS A 14 -1.92 5.70 0.66
CA LYS A 14 -0.58 5.57 0.07
C LYS A 14 -0.71 5.19 -1.42
N GLY A 15 -0.18 6.04 -2.30
CA GLY A 15 -0.26 5.87 -3.76
C GLY A 15 -1.41 6.61 -4.44
N LYS A 16 -2.38 7.15 -3.69
CA LYS A 16 -3.49 7.96 -4.23
C LYS A 16 -3.83 9.11 -3.28
N VAL A 17 -3.44 10.32 -3.67
CA VAL A 17 -3.85 11.56 -2.97
C VAL A 17 -5.08 12.11 -3.67
N VAL A 18 -6.19 12.22 -2.95
CA VAL A 18 -7.44 12.81 -3.45
C VAL A 18 -7.39 14.32 -3.23
N ILE A 19 -7.04 15.02 -4.30
CA ILE A 19 -6.93 16.48 -4.35
C ILE A 19 -7.46 16.96 -5.69
N ASP A 20 -8.30 17.99 -5.64
CA ASP A 20 -8.85 18.66 -6.80
C ASP A 20 -8.72 20.18 -6.68
N ALA A 21 -8.60 20.85 -7.82
CA ALA A 21 -8.57 22.29 -7.92
C ALA A 21 -9.73 22.76 -8.78
N PHE A 22 -10.42 23.81 -8.36
CA PHE A 22 -11.59 24.36 -9.05
C PHE A 22 -11.46 25.86 -9.27
N ARG A 23 -12.16 26.35 -10.30
CA ARG A 23 -12.36 27.77 -10.54
C ARG A 23 -13.78 28.07 -10.96
N LEU A 24 -14.35 29.16 -10.46
CA LEU A 24 -15.66 29.65 -10.85
C LEU A 24 -15.69 30.07 -12.34
N ILE A 25 -16.82 29.77 -12.98
CA ILE A 25 -17.16 30.22 -14.33
C ILE A 25 -17.89 31.57 -14.20
N ASN A 26 -17.61 32.50 -15.10
CA ASN A 26 -18.40 33.72 -15.18
C ASN A 26 -19.79 33.38 -15.78
N PRO A 27 -20.90 33.63 -15.08
CA PRO A 27 -22.24 33.27 -15.57
C PRO A 27 -22.57 33.91 -16.92
N ASN A 28 -22.04 35.11 -17.20
CA ASN A 28 -22.28 35.80 -18.47
C ASN A 28 -21.67 35.05 -19.67
N MET A 29 -20.55 34.34 -19.47
CA MET A 29 -19.92 33.55 -20.54
C MET A 29 -20.74 32.31 -20.89
N LEU A 30 -21.42 31.73 -19.91
CA LEU A 30 -22.26 30.55 -20.09
C LEU A 30 -23.50 30.88 -20.92
N VAL A 31 -24.09 32.06 -20.71
CA VAL A 31 -25.19 32.58 -21.55
C VAL A 31 -24.75 32.78 -23.00
N LEU A 32 -23.49 33.20 -23.19
CA LEU A 32 -22.89 33.39 -24.51
C LEU A 32 -22.46 32.09 -25.20
N GLY A 33 -22.62 30.93 -24.56
CA GLY A 33 -22.21 29.63 -25.10
C GLY A 33 -20.69 29.49 -25.32
N GLN A 34 -19.89 30.37 -24.72
CA GLN A 34 -18.44 30.33 -24.86
C GLN A 34 -17.83 29.36 -23.84
N GLU A 35 -16.99 28.44 -24.33
CA GLU A 35 -16.28 27.50 -23.47
C GLU A 35 -15.32 28.28 -22.54
N PRO A 36 -15.45 28.17 -21.21
CA PRO A 36 -14.65 28.94 -20.26
C PRO A 36 -13.19 28.46 -20.18
N ARG A 37 -12.89 27.29 -20.75
CA ARG A 37 -11.56 26.67 -20.74
C ARG A 37 -10.84 26.92 -22.06
N GLN A 38 -9.58 27.35 -21.97
CA GLN A 38 -8.65 27.35 -23.10
C GLN A 38 -7.67 26.20 -22.92
N THR A 39 -7.72 25.20 -23.80
CA THR A 39 -6.79 24.06 -23.77
C THR A 39 -5.54 24.43 -24.56
N THR A 40 -4.46 24.78 -23.86
CA THR A 40 -3.19 25.20 -24.48
C THR A 40 -2.14 24.09 -24.57
N SER A 41 -2.37 22.94 -23.92
CA SER A 41 -1.45 21.80 -23.89
C SER A 41 -2.18 20.47 -23.79
N ASN A 42 -1.55 19.40 -24.29
CA ASN A 42 -1.99 18.00 -24.13
C ASN A 42 -1.42 17.32 -22.87
N LEU A 43 -0.57 18.01 -22.11
CA LEU A 43 0.04 17.53 -20.87
C LEU A 43 -0.91 17.74 -19.68
N GLY A 44 -1.40 16.63 -19.12
CA GLY A 44 -2.32 16.61 -17.98
C GLY A 44 -3.77 16.50 -18.44
N HIS A 45 -4.37 15.33 -18.21
CA HIS A 45 -5.77 15.06 -18.56
C HIS A 45 -6.67 15.43 -17.38
N LEU A 46 -7.84 15.97 -17.69
CA LEU A 46 -8.91 16.11 -16.71
C LEU A 46 -9.41 14.72 -16.33
N GLN A 47 -9.55 14.48 -15.03
CA GLN A 47 -10.18 13.26 -14.55
C GLN A 47 -11.66 13.26 -14.93
N LYS A 48 -12.20 12.07 -15.22
CA LYS A 48 -13.62 11.93 -15.49
C LYS A 48 -14.39 12.34 -14.22
N PRO A 49 -15.30 13.32 -14.32
CA PRO A 49 -16.01 13.82 -13.15
C PRO A 49 -16.94 12.74 -12.57
N SER A 50 -17.07 12.72 -11.24
CA SER A 50 -18.07 11.91 -10.55
C SER A 50 -19.48 12.48 -10.77
N VAL A 51 -20.50 11.63 -10.72
CA VAL A 51 -21.91 12.04 -10.85
C VAL A 51 -22.28 13.06 -9.78
N GLN A 52 -21.79 12.86 -8.55
CA GLN A 52 -22.00 13.79 -7.45
C GLN A 52 -21.41 15.18 -7.75
N ALA A 53 -20.19 15.25 -8.30
CA ALA A 53 -19.58 16.54 -8.66
C ALA A 53 -20.36 17.27 -9.75
N LEU A 54 -20.91 16.53 -10.72
CA LEU A 54 -21.77 17.10 -11.76
C LEU A 54 -23.07 17.69 -11.19
N ILE A 55 -23.72 16.96 -10.26
CA ILE A 55 -24.93 17.44 -9.55
C ILE A 55 -24.64 18.75 -8.78
N HIS A 56 -23.47 18.85 -8.16
CA HIS A 56 -23.07 20.06 -7.42
C HIS A 56 -22.62 21.23 -8.32
N GLY A 57 -22.71 21.10 -9.64
CA GLY A 57 -22.52 22.21 -10.57
C GLY A 57 -21.13 22.29 -11.22
N LEU A 58 -20.37 21.20 -11.23
CA LEU A 58 -19.17 21.09 -12.05
C LEU A 58 -19.52 21.26 -13.54
N ASN A 59 -18.70 22.05 -14.25
CA ASN A 59 -18.91 22.53 -15.63
C ASN A 59 -20.14 23.45 -15.84
N ARG A 60 -20.79 23.92 -14.76
CA ARG A 60 -21.83 24.96 -14.83
C ARG A 60 -21.43 26.21 -14.04
N HIS A 61 -21.13 26.02 -12.75
CA HIS A 61 -20.75 27.10 -11.82
C HIS A 61 -19.25 27.21 -11.66
N TYR A 62 -18.55 26.08 -11.74
CA TYR A 62 -17.10 26.00 -11.65
C TYR A 62 -16.58 24.87 -12.51
N TYR A 63 -15.28 24.89 -12.80
CA TYR A 63 -14.61 23.90 -13.61
C TYR A 63 -13.35 23.38 -12.89
N SER A 64 -13.04 22.10 -13.05
CA SER A 64 -11.85 21.44 -12.47
C SER A 64 -10.56 21.82 -13.23
N ILE A 65 -9.44 21.95 -12.54
CA ILE A 65 -8.12 22.25 -13.09
C ILE A 65 -7.23 21.02 -12.84
N SER A 66 -6.48 20.58 -13.87
CA SER A 66 -5.51 19.51 -13.72
C SER A 66 -4.35 19.95 -12.81
N ILE A 67 -4.03 19.12 -11.82
CA ILE A 67 -2.93 19.35 -10.88
C ILE A 67 -1.74 18.51 -11.32
N ASN A 68 -0.57 19.16 -11.42
CA ASN A 68 0.71 18.49 -11.62
C ASN A 68 1.64 18.79 -10.45
N TYR A 69 2.50 17.82 -10.14
CA TYR A 69 3.51 17.95 -9.10
C TYR A 69 4.87 18.22 -9.73
N ARG A 70 5.54 19.27 -9.26
CA ARG A 70 6.95 19.49 -9.56
C ARG A 70 7.77 18.80 -8.47
N LYS A 71 8.65 17.88 -8.84
CA LYS A 71 9.52 17.16 -7.92
C LYS A 71 10.95 17.63 -8.14
N HIS A 72 11.56 18.24 -7.13
CA HIS A 72 12.96 18.57 -7.21
C HIS A 72 13.84 17.42 -6.70
N GLU A 73 15.04 17.27 -7.24
CA GLU A 73 15.95 16.19 -6.87
C GLU A 73 16.40 16.29 -5.40
N LEU A 74 16.67 17.51 -4.91
CA LEU A 74 17.04 17.74 -3.52
C LEU A 74 15.89 17.41 -2.56
N GLU A 75 14.67 17.81 -2.89
CA GLU A 75 13.47 17.48 -2.10
C GLU A 75 13.24 15.97 -2.08
N GLN A 76 13.40 15.29 -3.22
CA GLN A 76 13.25 13.85 -3.30
C GLN A 76 14.31 13.14 -2.46
N LYS A 77 15.58 13.56 -2.53
CA LYS A 77 16.67 13.03 -1.69
C LYS A 77 16.38 13.24 -0.19
N MET A 78 15.93 14.44 0.18
CA MET A 78 15.55 14.77 1.57
C MET A 78 14.38 13.91 2.06
N LEU A 79 13.28 13.83 1.30
CA LEU A 79 12.10 13.06 1.68
C LEU A 79 12.39 11.55 1.74
N LEU A 80 13.25 11.05 0.85
CA LEU A 80 13.68 9.65 0.87
C LEU A 80 14.52 9.32 2.11
N ASN A 81 15.17 10.30 2.75
CA ASN A 81 15.88 10.10 4.00
C ASN A 81 14.94 9.93 5.21
N LEU A 82 13.70 10.40 5.16
CA LEU A 82 12.77 10.38 6.30
C LEU A 82 12.37 8.95 6.73
N HIS A 83 12.36 8.01 5.78
CA HIS A 83 12.03 6.60 6.02
C HIS A 83 13.25 5.69 6.07
N LYS A 84 14.47 6.24 6.11
CA LYS A 84 15.67 5.42 6.26
C LYS A 84 15.71 4.84 7.67
N LYS A 85 15.84 3.52 7.76
CA LYS A 85 16.22 2.85 9.00
C LYS A 85 17.59 3.35 9.43
N SER A 86 17.86 3.31 10.73
CA SER A 86 19.19 3.67 11.22
C SER A 86 20.21 2.67 10.66
N TRP A 87 21.42 3.13 10.38
CA TRP A 87 22.45 2.29 9.79
C TRP A 87 22.85 1.13 10.73
N ASP A 88 22.75 1.34 12.04
CA ASP A 88 23.03 0.36 13.08
C ASP A 88 21.87 -0.62 13.32
N ASP A 89 20.65 -0.34 12.83
CA ASP A 89 19.51 -1.26 12.99
C ASP A 89 19.77 -2.62 12.31
N GLY A 90 20.61 -2.65 11.26
CA GLY A 90 21.02 -3.89 10.60
C GLY A 90 22.22 -4.59 11.23
N LEU A 91 22.90 -3.94 12.18
CA LEU A 91 24.07 -4.46 12.89
C LEU A 91 23.73 -4.89 14.32
N LYS A 92 22.58 -4.44 14.85
CA LYS A 92 22.06 -4.88 16.14
C LYS A 92 21.62 -6.34 16.06
N LEU A 93 22.22 -7.16 16.91
CA LEU A 93 21.79 -8.52 17.16
C LEU A 93 20.57 -8.50 18.10
N ALA A 94 19.56 -9.31 17.78
CA ALA A 94 18.51 -9.62 18.74
C ALA A 94 19.09 -10.48 19.88
N ASP A 95 18.47 -10.44 21.06
CA ASP A 95 18.83 -11.33 22.17
C ASP A 95 18.65 -12.79 21.72
N TYR A 96 19.69 -13.60 21.91
CA TYR A 96 19.70 -15.01 21.55
C TYR A 96 18.61 -15.79 22.26
N GLN A 97 18.33 -15.48 23.53
CA GLN A 97 17.32 -16.20 24.29
C GLN A 97 15.91 -15.90 23.74
N GLU A 98 15.62 -14.63 23.47
CA GLU A 98 14.36 -14.22 22.85
C GLU A 98 14.20 -14.80 21.45
N HIS A 99 15.25 -14.75 20.62
CA HIS A 99 15.22 -15.28 19.25
C HIS A 99 15.02 -16.80 19.21
N CYS A 100 15.69 -17.55 20.08
CA CYS A 100 15.46 -18.99 20.24
C CYS A 100 14.03 -19.30 20.68
N SER A 101 13.49 -18.54 21.64
CA SER A 101 12.10 -18.72 22.10
C SER A 101 11.08 -18.41 20.99
N LEU A 102 11.33 -17.39 20.17
CA LEU A 102 10.49 -17.03 19.03
C LEU A 102 10.51 -18.14 17.98
N ASN A 103 11.69 -18.72 17.71
CA ASN A 103 11.84 -19.83 16.78
C ASN A 103 11.10 -21.08 17.27
N GLU A 104 11.24 -21.43 18.55
CA GLU A 104 10.52 -22.56 19.14
C GLU A 104 9.01 -22.38 19.02
N ASN A 105 8.48 -21.21 19.40
CA ASN A 105 7.06 -20.88 19.27
C ASN A 105 6.58 -20.93 17.81
N THR A 106 7.38 -20.43 16.86
CA THR A 106 7.02 -20.45 15.44
C THR A 106 6.98 -21.87 14.89
N VAL A 107 7.93 -22.72 15.29
CA VAL A 107 8.00 -24.12 14.86
C VAL A 107 6.88 -24.97 15.47
N THR A 108 6.49 -24.72 16.73
CA THR A 108 5.34 -25.42 17.35
C THR A 108 4.03 -25.04 16.67
N GLU A 109 3.82 -23.76 16.35
CA GLU A 109 2.67 -23.32 15.56
C GLU A 109 2.68 -23.94 14.15
N MET A 110 3.85 -24.04 13.50
CA MET A 110 3.98 -24.70 12.20
C MET A 110 3.63 -26.19 12.26
N LEU A 111 3.97 -26.88 13.36
CA LEU A 111 3.60 -28.28 13.56
C LEU A 111 2.07 -28.46 13.60
N ASP A 112 1.37 -27.58 14.31
CA ASP A 112 -0.09 -27.63 14.40
C ASP A 112 -0.76 -27.25 13.07
N LEU A 113 -0.21 -26.26 12.36
CA LEU A 113 -0.66 -25.95 11.00
C LEU A 113 -0.41 -27.11 10.02
N ALA A 114 0.70 -27.85 10.15
CA ALA A 114 0.99 -29.02 9.31
C ALA A 114 0.00 -30.16 9.57
N LYS A 115 -0.36 -30.42 10.83
CA LYS A 115 -1.44 -31.38 11.16
C LYS A 115 -2.77 -30.96 10.55
N ASN A 116 -3.11 -29.67 10.67
CA ASN A 116 -4.33 -29.12 10.09
C ASN A 116 -4.32 -29.18 8.56
N TYR A 117 -3.17 -28.96 7.93
CA TYR A 117 -2.99 -29.09 6.49
C TYR A 117 -3.20 -30.53 6.02
N ASN A 118 -2.61 -31.52 6.70
CA ASN A 118 -2.84 -32.94 6.40
C ASN A 118 -4.33 -33.31 6.49
N LYS A 119 -5.00 -32.90 7.58
CA LYS A 119 -6.43 -33.11 7.73
C LYS A 119 -7.24 -32.40 6.64
N ALA A 120 -6.83 -31.18 6.27
CA ALA A 120 -7.47 -30.44 5.21
C ALA A 120 -7.37 -31.17 3.87
N LEU A 121 -6.23 -31.80 3.55
CA LEU A 121 -6.05 -32.60 2.33
C LEU A 121 -6.94 -33.86 2.33
N GLU A 122 -7.04 -34.58 3.44
CA GLU A 122 -7.93 -35.74 3.57
C GLU A 122 -9.41 -35.38 3.33
N ASP A 123 -9.81 -34.17 3.74
CA ASP A 123 -11.16 -33.64 3.52
C ASP A 123 -11.34 -33.17 2.05
N GLU A 124 -10.29 -32.74 1.35
CA GLU A 124 -10.36 -32.28 -0.04
C GLU A 124 -10.66 -33.39 -1.03
N GLU A 125 -10.13 -34.60 -0.79
CA GLU A 125 -10.38 -35.76 -1.65
C GLU A 125 -11.87 -36.15 -1.74
N LYS A 126 -12.68 -35.74 -0.75
CA LYS A 126 -14.11 -36.06 -0.66
C LYS A 126 -15.02 -34.96 -1.22
N MET A 127 -14.48 -33.81 -1.61
CA MET A 127 -15.24 -32.60 -1.92
C MET A 127 -15.26 -32.30 -3.43
N THR A 128 -16.33 -31.67 -3.91
CA THR A 128 -16.43 -31.23 -5.31
C THR A 128 -15.66 -29.93 -5.55
N PRO A 129 -15.25 -29.61 -6.79
CA PRO A 129 -14.51 -28.37 -7.10
C PRO A 129 -15.24 -27.08 -6.69
N GLU A 130 -16.56 -27.04 -6.74
CA GLU A 130 -17.36 -25.89 -6.29
C GLU A 130 -17.32 -25.72 -4.76
N GLN A 131 -17.32 -26.83 -4.02
CA GLN A 131 -17.20 -26.81 -2.56
C GLN A 131 -15.79 -26.41 -2.12
N LEU A 132 -14.76 -26.82 -2.86
CA LEU A 132 -13.36 -26.43 -2.63
C LEU A 132 -13.15 -24.91 -2.77
N ALA A 133 -13.79 -24.29 -3.76
CA ALA A 133 -13.69 -22.84 -3.98
C ALA A 133 -14.22 -22.00 -2.79
N ILE A 134 -15.17 -22.55 -2.03
CA ILE A 134 -15.83 -21.85 -0.90
C ILE A 134 -15.28 -22.32 0.46
N LYS A 135 -14.57 -23.46 0.50
CA LYS A 135 -14.09 -24.12 1.72
C LYS A 135 -13.31 -23.20 2.68
N ASN A 136 -12.48 -22.33 2.12
CA ASN A 136 -11.56 -21.47 2.89
C ASN A 136 -12.18 -20.12 3.27
N VAL A 137 -13.46 -19.87 2.93
CA VAL A 137 -14.15 -18.64 3.32
C VAL A 137 -14.57 -18.73 4.79
N GLY A 138 -14.02 -17.84 5.62
CA GLY A 138 -14.32 -17.78 7.06
C GLY A 138 -13.62 -18.84 7.93
N LYS A 139 -12.72 -19.64 7.35
CA LYS A 139 -11.85 -20.60 8.05
C LYS A 139 -10.38 -20.30 7.75
N GLN A 140 -9.50 -20.67 8.67
CA GLN A 140 -8.06 -20.54 8.45
C GLN A 140 -7.61 -21.49 7.33
N ASP A 141 -6.96 -20.93 6.30
CA ASP A 141 -6.29 -21.73 5.26
C ASP A 141 -4.90 -22.16 5.77
N PRO A 142 -4.71 -23.44 6.14
CA PRO A 142 -3.46 -23.89 6.77
C PRO A 142 -2.26 -23.80 5.82
N LYS A 143 -2.47 -23.95 4.49
CA LYS A 143 -1.39 -23.87 3.51
C LYS A 143 -0.81 -22.46 3.47
N ARG A 144 -1.68 -21.46 3.30
CA ARG A 144 -1.27 -20.06 3.25
C ARG A 144 -0.56 -19.62 4.52
N HIS A 145 -1.05 -20.05 5.69
CA HIS A 145 -0.43 -19.69 6.96
C HIS A 145 0.90 -20.40 7.20
N LEU A 146 1.08 -21.63 6.71
CA LEU A 146 2.38 -22.30 6.73
C LEU A 146 3.42 -21.51 5.92
N GLU A 147 3.08 -21.13 4.69
CA GLU A 147 3.96 -20.31 3.83
C GLU A 147 4.36 -19.01 4.53
N GLU A 148 3.39 -18.27 5.09
CA GLU A 148 3.65 -17.02 5.83
C GLU A 148 4.57 -17.21 7.05
N LYS A 149 4.50 -18.36 7.75
CA LYS A 149 5.33 -18.66 8.92
C LYS A 149 6.73 -19.09 8.53
N VAL A 150 6.86 -19.90 7.47
CA VAL A 150 8.16 -20.30 6.89
C VAL A 150 8.95 -19.06 6.47
N ASP A 151 8.32 -18.13 5.74
CA ASP A 151 8.99 -16.92 5.26
C ASP A 151 9.52 -16.06 6.42
N LYS A 152 8.72 -15.90 7.48
CA LYS A 152 9.13 -15.16 8.68
C LYS A 152 10.28 -15.85 9.41
N LEU A 153 10.18 -17.16 9.62
CA LEU A 153 11.22 -17.96 10.29
C LEU A 153 12.55 -17.87 9.50
N MET A 154 12.48 -18.04 8.18
CA MET A 154 13.64 -17.98 7.31
C MET A 154 14.27 -16.59 7.31
N TRP A 155 13.46 -15.53 7.18
CA TRP A 155 13.94 -14.15 7.22
C TRP A 155 14.67 -13.83 8.53
N ASN A 156 14.04 -14.13 9.68
CA ASN A 156 14.61 -13.83 11.00
C ASN A 156 15.91 -14.59 11.25
N ASN A 157 15.99 -15.86 10.83
CA ASN A 157 17.19 -16.67 11.03
C ASN A 157 18.32 -16.25 10.09
N LEU A 158 18.03 -15.96 8.82
CA LEU A 158 19.05 -15.51 7.88
C LEU A 158 19.65 -14.16 8.29
N VAL A 159 18.80 -13.20 8.70
CA VAL A 159 19.28 -11.88 9.15
C VAL A 159 20.13 -12.01 10.41
N GLN A 160 19.69 -12.79 11.42
CA GLN A 160 20.45 -12.99 12.65
C GLN A 160 21.79 -13.69 12.37
N CYS A 161 21.80 -14.77 11.57
CA CYS A 161 23.04 -15.47 11.22
C CYS A 161 24.02 -14.56 10.48
N LEU A 162 23.53 -13.80 9.49
CA LEU A 162 24.37 -12.88 8.73
C LEU A 162 24.93 -11.77 9.64
N ALA A 163 24.10 -11.20 10.51
CA ALA A 163 24.52 -10.18 11.46
C ALA A 163 25.64 -10.69 12.39
N VAL A 164 25.54 -11.92 12.91
CA VAL A 164 26.60 -12.52 13.74
C VAL A 164 27.89 -12.70 12.94
N THR A 165 27.80 -13.24 11.73
CA THR A 165 29.00 -13.42 10.89
C THR A 165 29.68 -12.10 10.56
N LEU A 166 28.90 -11.04 10.31
CA LEU A 166 29.42 -9.71 10.02
C LEU A 166 30.07 -9.10 11.27
N ASP A 167 29.42 -9.23 12.42
CA ASP A 167 29.90 -8.69 13.70
C ASP A 167 31.29 -9.24 14.06
N THR A 168 31.47 -10.56 13.94
CA THR A 168 32.75 -11.23 14.24
C THR A 168 33.93 -10.81 13.35
N VAL A 169 33.66 -10.33 12.13
CA VAL A 169 34.70 -9.89 11.18
C VAL A 169 34.93 -8.39 11.23
N ALA A 170 33.85 -7.60 11.37
CA ALA A 170 33.90 -6.15 11.32
C ALA A 170 34.32 -5.51 12.65
N PHE A 171 33.90 -6.09 13.79
CA PHE A 171 34.13 -5.55 15.13
C PHE A 171 35.05 -6.48 15.94
N LYS A 172 36.31 -6.54 15.50
CA LYS A 172 37.41 -7.17 16.25
C LYS A 172 37.94 -6.28 17.37
#